data_AF-A0A968GLY5-F1
#
_entry.id   AF-A0A968GLY5-F1
#
_cell.length_a   1.000
_cell.length_b   1.000
_cell.length_c   1.000
_cell.angle_alpha   90.00
_cell.angle_beta   90.00
_cell.angle_gamma   90.00
#
_symmetry.space_group_name_H-M   'P 1'
#
loop_
_entity.id
_entity.type
_entity.pdbx_description
1 polymer ?
#
loop_
_entity_poly.entity_id
_entity_poly.type
_entity_poly.pdbx_seq_one_letter_code
_entity_poly.pdbx_strand_id
1 'polypeptide(L)'
;MAAFERVGNILLVYGNDVYTSDYRIRTRDFLYGARSSPVQVGTHDFWITYAIPSLGGAEWNYEDLSARPRKMRGIIRMGSVPDDTTPSTLQRHLNVILQEVAHHWLVPYDLEVSIDGTEVGLANGLQMTQQINDETPFTEPALLGRANSHWTAYFQSDASPMDGMYYVDAGSEDGFNRWQQSSFVGPTLTPSGLPSLSLVGSYNDLDLLVMGVKTAAEAYPATGSRFRWLEPKLSTPYPAHIGVFVAFSRNDFFYFGFYTDHRLLGVERTGDPIGGELTTLNLGPDYHPLGNDYNGIALRVVRRGNQYYFQARHDNPQIGCVAAVLNYFFPRLFPRSLRLFEDIDSLPLPNSTASFNRFRTVAIYESSDRPQAVGLIVKKWRQPHLAEGAFYNFELLSGKSHTILQTDDVPEALPPGTPYSSLPLGELRLDNPTGDAIVRSKGGRLHILTPFSTVNPEGNLEHFSDNHFDHDANLDNAPKALTKAPNGDFAFATSCKVYRTIFTPWAAGYATGKTMWGNVKTARALDIIVPPRIITEKQPPPPDNTYKIAYIIVAERRSDITEAMIQRVDIIRRYWDSAFEAATVERRHSNSML
;
A
#
# COMPACT_ATOMS: atom_id res chain seq x y z
N MET A 1 38.41 -22.03 -12.37
CA MET A 1 38.44 -23.27 -11.59
C MET A 1 38.04 -22.90 -10.19
N ALA A 2 36.95 -23.48 -9.72
CA ALA A 2 36.37 -23.15 -8.45
C ALA A 2 37.28 -23.61 -7.31
N ALA A 3 37.36 -22.77 -6.30
CA ALA A 3 38.05 -23.04 -5.05
C ALA A 3 37.22 -22.49 -3.89
N PHE A 4 37.52 -22.97 -2.70
CA PHE A 4 36.97 -22.40 -1.48
C PHE A 4 38.06 -22.28 -0.41
N GLU A 5 37.84 -21.38 0.53
CA GLU A 5 38.65 -21.24 1.74
C GLU A 5 37.75 -20.91 2.92
N ARG A 6 38.15 -21.37 4.11
CA ARG A 6 37.49 -21.03 5.38
C ARG A 6 38.26 -19.88 6.03
N VAL A 7 37.57 -18.78 6.30
CA VAL A 7 38.10 -17.65 7.07
C VAL A 7 37.24 -17.48 8.32
N GLY A 8 37.74 -17.99 9.45
CA GLY A 8 36.95 -18.09 10.68
C GLY A 8 35.70 -18.97 10.49
N ASN A 9 34.51 -18.37 10.62
CA ASN A 9 33.22 -19.02 10.41
C ASN A 9 32.54 -18.61 9.08
N ILE A 10 33.27 -17.96 8.18
CA ILE A 10 32.79 -17.60 6.85
C ILE A 10 33.47 -18.50 5.82
N LEU A 11 32.66 -19.04 4.90
CA LEU A 11 33.14 -19.81 3.76
C LEU A 11 33.23 -18.89 2.54
N LEU A 12 34.41 -18.79 1.94
CA LEU A 12 34.60 -18.06 0.69
C LEU A 12 34.64 -19.06 -0.44
N VAL A 13 33.87 -18.82 -1.50
CA VAL A 13 33.81 -19.66 -2.69
C VAL A 13 34.06 -18.75 -3.88
N TYR A 14 34.98 -19.13 -4.76
CA TYR A 14 35.32 -18.29 -5.90
C TYR A 14 35.69 -19.10 -7.13
N GLY A 15 35.40 -18.52 -8.30
CA GLY A 15 35.72 -19.09 -9.60
C GLY A 15 34.58 -18.90 -10.60
N ASN A 16 34.94 -18.68 -11.85
CA ASN A 16 34.00 -18.44 -12.96
C ASN A 16 33.00 -19.60 -13.17
N ASP A 17 33.34 -20.80 -12.71
CA ASP A 17 32.52 -22.01 -12.80
C ASP A 17 31.42 -22.11 -11.72
N VAL A 18 31.54 -21.34 -10.63
CA VAL A 18 30.50 -21.22 -9.58
C VAL A 18 29.73 -19.91 -9.67
N TYR A 19 30.38 -18.82 -10.08
CA TYR A 19 29.77 -17.49 -10.17
C TYR A 19 29.00 -17.29 -11.49
N THR A 20 27.67 -17.43 -11.44
CA THR A 20 26.75 -17.24 -12.59
C THR A 20 25.48 -16.50 -12.13
N SER A 21 24.52 -16.23 -13.04
CA SER A 21 23.26 -15.55 -12.71
C SER A 21 22.43 -16.25 -11.62
N ASP A 22 22.52 -17.59 -11.50
CA ASP A 22 22.04 -18.36 -10.35
C ASP A 22 23.16 -19.24 -9.77
N TYR A 23 24.12 -18.59 -9.13
CA TYR A 23 25.31 -19.23 -8.55
C TYR A 23 25.02 -20.28 -7.47
N ARG A 24 23.84 -20.24 -6.83
CA ARG A 24 23.51 -21.06 -5.64
C ARG A 24 23.64 -22.57 -5.92
N ILE A 25 23.06 -23.03 -7.02
CA ILE A 25 23.09 -24.45 -7.42
C ILE A 25 24.52 -24.90 -7.72
N ARG A 26 25.29 -24.10 -8.45
CA ARG A 26 26.67 -24.42 -8.82
C ARG A 26 27.60 -24.41 -7.61
N THR A 27 27.48 -23.42 -6.74
CA THR A 27 28.19 -23.37 -5.46
C THR A 27 27.87 -24.60 -4.61
N ARG A 28 26.60 -25.01 -4.57
CA ARG A 28 26.19 -26.23 -3.87
C ARG A 28 26.86 -27.47 -4.42
N ASP A 29 26.75 -27.70 -5.73
CA ASP A 29 27.29 -28.88 -6.37
C ASP A 29 28.81 -28.97 -6.20
N PHE A 30 29.49 -27.83 -6.31
CA PHE A 30 30.91 -27.72 -6.03
C PHE A 30 31.27 -28.08 -4.58
N LEU A 31 30.60 -27.48 -3.59
CA LEU A 31 30.88 -27.72 -2.17
C LEU A 31 30.55 -29.15 -1.75
N TYR A 32 29.47 -29.74 -2.28
CA TYR A 32 29.10 -31.13 -2.03
C TYR A 32 30.06 -32.13 -2.67
N GLY A 33 30.64 -31.79 -3.82
CA GLY A 33 31.67 -32.61 -4.47
C GLY A 33 33.06 -32.50 -3.81
N ALA A 34 33.30 -31.44 -3.05
CA ALA A 34 34.59 -31.18 -2.42
C ALA A 34 34.75 -31.92 -1.08
N ARG A 35 35.61 -32.95 -1.04
CA ARG A 35 35.84 -33.80 0.14
C ARG A 35 36.19 -33.05 1.43
N SER A 36 36.89 -31.91 1.33
CA SER A 36 37.31 -31.09 2.47
C SER A 36 36.36 -29.94 2.80
N SER A 37 35.22 -29.83 2.10
CA SER A 37 34.24 -28.79 2.40
C SER A 37 33.62 -29.01 3.79
N PRO A 38 33.53 -27.98 4.65
CA PRO A 38 32.80 -28.07 5.92
C PRO A 38 31.28 -28.13 5.71
N VAL A 39 30.82 -27.79 4.51
CA VAL A 39 29.42 -27.77 4.13
C VAL A 39 29.15 -28.89 3.13
N GLN A 40 28.36 -29.88 3.52
CA GLN A 40 28.05 -31.11 2.76
C GLN A 40 26.57 -31.45 2.90
N VAL A 41 26.10 -32.41 2.09
CA VAL A 41 24.74 -32.94 2.21
C VAL A 41 24.51 -33.38 3.66
N GLY A 42 23.45 -32.90 4.28
CA GLY A 42 23.10 -33.31 5.63
C GLY A 42 23.78 -32.55 6.77
N THR A 43 24.65 -31.57 6.49
CA THR A 43 25.39 -30.86 7.55
C THR A 43 24.78 -29.53 7.99
N HIS A 44 24.09 -28.83 7.08
CA HIS A 44 23.48 -27.53 7.34
C HIS A 44 22.00 -27.50 6.91
N ASP A 45 21.21 -26.74 7.65
CA ASP A 45 19.79 -26.55 7.37
C ASP A 45 19.57 -25.36 6.41
N PHE A 46 20.36 -24.28 6.54
CA PHE A 46 20.26 -23.10 5.69
C PHE A 46 21.64 -22.57 5.27
N TRP A 47 21.73 -22.00 4.07
CA TRP A 47 22.89 -21.20 3.64
C TRP A 47 22.47 -19.76 3.43
N ILE A 48 23.23 -18.82 3.98
CA ILE A 48 23.10 -17.39 3.72
C ILE A 48 24.27 -16.98 2.83
N THR A 49 23.99 -16.60 1.58
CA THR A 49 25.00 -16.42 0.54
C THR A 49 25.05 -15.00 0.00
N TYR A 50 26.25 -14.46 -0.18
CA TYR A 50 26.51 -13.12 -0.73
C TYR A 50 27.30 -13.23 -2.03
N ALA A 51 26.75 -12.74 -3.15
CA ALA A 51 27.47 -12.69 -4.42
C ALA A 51 28.25 -11.38 -4.56
N ILE A 52 29.49 -11.44 -5.06
CA ILE A 52 30.35 -10.28 -5.33
C ILE A 52 30.82 -10.29 -6.80
N PRO A 53 30.48 -9.25 -7.61
CA PRO A 53 29.55 -8.17 -7.28
C PRO A 53 28.12 -8.67 -6.98
N SER A 54 27.29 -7.83 -6.37
CA SER A 54 25.91 -8.24 -6.05
C SER A 54 25.10 -8.49 -7.33
N LEU A 55 24.29 -9.53 -7.31
CA LEU A 55 23.32 -9.85 -8.37
C LEU A 55 21.92 -9.27 -8.06
N GLY A 56 21.79 -8.47 -7.00
CA GLY A 56 20.56 -7.82 -6.57
C GLY A 56 19.60 -8.72 -5.77
N GLY A 57 18.83 -8.09 -4.88
CA GLY A 57 17.73 -8.69 -4.13
C GLY A 57 18.13 -9.76 -3.09
N ALA A 58 17.24 -9.99 -2.13
CA ALA A 58 17.28 -11.19 -1.30
C ALA A 58 16.29 -12.22 -1.84
N GLU A 59 16.65 -13.50 -1.80
CA GLU A 59 15.80 -14.57 -2.33
C GLU A 59 16.19 -15.94 -1.75
N TRP A 60 15.22 -16.57 -1.09
CA TRP A 60 15.22 -17.99 -0.75
C TRP A 60 15.01 -18.84 -2.01
N ASN A 61 15.85 -19.86 -2.18
CA ASN A 61 15.71 -20.87 -3.22
C ASN A 61 16.25 -22.21 -2.71
N TYR A 62 15.86 -23.29 -3.38
CA TYR A 62 16.32 -24.66 -3.20
C TYR A 62 15.98 -25.28 -1.83
N GLU A 63 15.36 -26.45 -1.89
CA GLU A 63 15.03 -27.27 -0.73
C GLU A 63 15.36 -28.73 -1.06
N ASP A 64 15.95 -29.45 -0.09
CA ASP A 64 16.11 -30.89 -0.13
C ASP A 64 15.75 -31.46 1.24
N LEU A 65 14.46 -31.80 1.37
CA LEU A 65 13.90 -32.43 2.57
C LEU A 65 14.27 -33.90 2.73
N SER A 66 14.94 -34.49 1.74
CA SER A 66 15.45 -35.85 1.80
C SER A 66 16.84 -35.94 2.43
N ALA A 67 17.61 -34.84 2.46
CA ALA A 67 18.93 -34.80 3.09
C ALA A 67 18.89 -35.22 4.57
N ARG A 68 19.92 -35.97 4.99
CA ARG A 68 20.07 -36.52 6.35
C ARG A 68 21.52 -36.36 6.84
N PRO A 69 21.75 -36.20 8.15
CA PRO A 69 20.75 -36.15 9.23
C PRO A 69 19.96 -34.83 9.24
N ARG A 70 20.48 -33.75 8.64
CA ARG A 70 19.80 -32.45 8.53
C ARG A 70 19.22 -32.26 7.14
N LYS A 71 17.99 -31.75 7.05
CA LYS A 71 17.36 -31.40 5.78
C LYS A 71 17.90 -30.07 5.30
N MET A 72 18.13 -29.91 3.99
CA MET A 72 18.42 -28.60 3.41
C MET A 72 17.10 -27.85 3.24
N ARG A 73 16.88 -26.79 4.01
CA ARG A 73 15.64 -26.01 4.05
C ARG A 73 15.71 -24.72 3.24
N GLY A 74 16.89 -24.31 2.79
CA GLY A 74 17.03 -23.12 1.97
C GLY A 74 18.47 -22.71 1.68
N ILE A 75 18.70 -22.23 0.46
CA ILE A 75 19.86 -21.43 0.08
C ILE A 75 19.38 -20.03 -0.25
N ILE A 76 19.73 -19.08 0.61
CA ILE A 76 19.27 -17.70 0.58
C ILE A 76 20.34 -16.84 -0.06
N ARG A 77 20.03 -16.27 -1.23
CA ARG A 77 20.83 -15.20 -1.80
C ARG A 77 20.49 -13.93 -1.06
N MET A 78 21.49 -13.22 -0.53
CA MET A 78 21.35 -11.87 -0.03
C MET A 78 21.72 -10.86 -1.11
N GLY A 79 21.25 -9.62 -0.92
CA GLY A 79 21.72 -8.46 -1.69
C GLY A 79 23.19 -8.14 -1.41
N SER A 80 23.61 -6.92 -1.71
CA SER A 80 24.98 -6.48 -1.42
C SER A 80 25.35 -6.69 0.05
N VAL A 81 26.60 -7.12 0.30
CA VAL A 81 27.17 -7.02 1.65
C VAL A 81 27.08 -5.56 2.07
N PRO A 82 26.56 -5.24 3.28
CA PRO A 82 26.41 -3.86 3.69
C PRO A 82 27.73 -3.08 3.70
N ASP A 83 27.64 -1.77 3.46
CA ASP A 83 28.80 -0.88 3.48
C ASP A 83 29.28 -0.54 4.90
N ASP A 84 28.42 -0.72 5.90
CA ASP A 84 28.70 -0.49 7.32
C ASP A 84 27.98 -1.51 8.23
N THR A 85 28.24 -1.42 9.53
CA THR A 85 27.58 -2.22 10.58
C THR A 85 26.90 -1.31 11.59
N THR A 86 26.34 -0.19 11.14
CA THR A 86 25.54 0.68 12.01
C THR A 86 24.30 -0.09 12.50
N PRO A 87 23.72 0.27 13.67
CA PRO A 87 22.54 -0.42 14.20
C PRO A 87 21.38 -0.51 13.21
N SER A 88 21.09 0.57 12.48
CA SER A 88 20.02 0.61 11.46
C SER A 88 20.31 -0.33 10.28
N THR A 89 21.55 -0.37 9.81
CA THR A 89 21.98 -1.28 8.74
C THR A 89 21.86 -2.74 9.18
N LEU A 90 22.36 -3.08 10.37
CA LEU A 90 22.29 -4.44 10.92
C LEU A 90 20.84 -4.89 11.13
N GLN A 91 19.99 -4.04 11.72
CA GLN A 91 18.56 -4.32 11.90
C GLN A 91 17.86 -4.63 10.58
N ARG A 92 18.01 -3.75 9.59
CA ARG A 92 17.43 -3.96 8.25
C ARG A 92 17.90 -5.27 7.64
N HIS A 93 19.19 -5.57 7.77
CA HIS A 93 19.78 -6.78 7.19
C HIS A 93 19.30 -8.06 7.88
N LEU A 94 19.25 -8.08 9.21
CA LEU A 94 18.73 -9.21 10.00
C LEU A 94 17.25 -9.46 9.71
N ASN A 95 16.44 -8.41 9.55
CA ASN A 95 15.04 -8.54 9.19
C ASN A 95 14.87 -9.27 7.85
N VAL A 96 15.68 -8.93 6.84
CA VAL A 96 15.67 -9.61 5.55
C VAL A 96 16.06 -11.09 5.70
N ILE A 97 17.11 -11.40 6.48
CA ILE A 97 17.49 -12.81 6.70
C ILE A 97 16.36 -13.58 7.41
N LEU A 98 15.73 -12.99 8.43
CA LEU A 98 14.60 -13.61 9.15
C LEU A 98 13.44 -13.89 8.20
N GLN A 99 13.10 -12.94 7.32
CA GLN A 99 12.07 -13.11 6.29
C GLN A 99 12.42 -14.27 5.36
N GLU A 100 13.61 -14.26 4.75
CA GLU A 100 14.03 -15.29 3.80
C GLU A 100 14.20 -16.68 4.43
N VAL A 101 14.59 -16.78 5.71
CA VAL A 101 14.60 -18.06 6.44
C VAL A 101 13.19 -18.55 6.72
N ALA A 102 12.27 -17.63 7.03
CA ALA A 102 10.86 -17.96 7.23
C ALA A 102 10.22 -18.59 5.99
N HIS A 103 10.81 -18.34 4.82
CA HIS A 103 10.31 -18.82 3.55
C HIS A 103 10.20 -20.34 3.46
N HIS A 104 10.98 -21.08 4.26
CA HIS A 104 10.79 -22.52 4.41
C HIS A 104 9.36 -22.85 4.89
N TRP A 105 8.88 -22.24 5.98
CA TRP A 105 7.58 -22.56 6.60
C TRP A 105 6.40 -21.80 6.00
N LEU A 106 6.59 -20.52 5.67
CA LEU A 106 5.49 -19.57 5.43
C LEU A 106 5.04 -19.49 3.95
N VAL A 107 5.33 -20.51 3.14
CA VAL A 107 4.83 -20.64 1.74
C VAL A 107 3.94 -21.88 1.52
N PRO A 108 2.91 -22.11 2.33
CA PRO A 108 1.78 -22.87 1.85
C PRO A 108 0.84 -21.94 1.07
N TYR A 109 0.65 -22.19 -0.23
CA TYR A 109 -0.45 -21.58 -0.99
C TYR A 109 -1.84 -22.08 -0.55
N ASP A 110 -1.88 -23.04 0.37
CA ASP A 110 -3.01 -23.85 0.77
C ASP A 110 -3.34 -23.71 2.27
N LEU A 111 -2.94 -22.63 2.94
CA LEU A 111 -3.44 -22.35 4.29
C LEU A 111 -4.95 -22.09 4.24
N GLU A 112 -5.68 -22.66 5.19
CA GLU A 112 -7.13 -22.51 5.30
C GLU A 112 -7.52 -22.00 6.69
N VAL A 113 -8.71 -21.41 6.78
CA VAL A 113 -9.32 -20.93 8.02
C VAL A 113 -10.77 -21.40 8.08
N SER A 114 -11.16 -22.01 9.19
CA SER A 114 -12.57 -22.36 9.45
C SER A 114 -13.34 -21.14 9.95
N ILE A 115 -14.15 -20.52 9.10
CA ILE A 115 -15.04 -19.40 9.45
C ILE A 115 -16.48 -19.91 9.49
N ASP A 116 -17.12 -19.81 10.66
CA ASP A 116 -18.51 -20.27 10.88
C ASP A 116 -18.76 -21.73 10.44
N GLY A 117 -17.75 -22.59 10.62
CA GLY A 117 -17.80 -24.01 10.24
C GLY A 117 -17.56 -24.29 8.76
N THR A 118 -17.21 -23.28 7.97
CA THR A 118 -16.80 -23.41 6.58
C THR A 118 -15.30 -23.19 6.45
N GLU A 119 -14.60 -24.14 5.85
CA GLU A 119 -13.18 -24.01 5.54
C GLU A 119 -13.02 -23.11 4.31
N VAL A 120 -12.31 -22.00 4.48
CA VAL A 120 -11.99 -21.06 3.40
C VAL A 120 -10.49 -20.93 3.26
N GLY A 121 -9.99 -21.01 2.03
CA GLY A 121 -8.59 -20.71 1.73
C GLY A 121 -8.28 -19.22 1.93
N LEU A 122 -7.00 -18.88 2.00
CA LEU A 122 -6.58 -17.48 1.95
C LEU A 122 -6.91 -16.86 0.59
N ALA A 123 -7.21 -15.56 0.57
CA ALA A 123 -7.37 -14.84 -0.70
C ALA A 123 -6.09 -14.95 -1.52
N ASN A 124 -6.21 -15.12 -2.83
CA ASN A 124 -5.11 -14.87 -3.76
C ASN A 124 -5.19 -13.43 -4.32
N GLY A 125 -4.10 -12.97 -4.93
CA GLY A 125 -4.03 -11.61 -5.46
C GLY A 125 -5.10 -11.30 -6.53
N LEU A 126 -5.52 -12.30 -7.30
CA LEU A 126 -6.54 -12.18 -8.35
C LEU A 126 -7.92 -11.91 -7.73
N GLN A 127 -8.36 -12.82 -6.85
CA GLN A 127 -9.62 -12.72 -6.12
C GLN A 127 -9.70 -11.40 -5.36
N MET A 128 -8.63 -11.07 -4.64
CA MET A 128 -8.58 -9.85 -3.84
C MET A 128 -8.66 -8.58 -4.69
N THR A 129 -7.99 -8.56 -5.85
CA THR A 129 -8.07 -7.44 -6.80
C THR A 129 -9.47 -7.27 -7.36
N GLN A 130 -10.14 -8.36 -7.74
CA GLN A 130 -11.53 -8.32 -8.22
C GLN A 130 -12.46 -7.79 -7.13
N GLN A 131 -12.39 -8.37 -5.93
CA GLN A 131 -13.24 -7.95 -4.81
C GLN A 131 -13.05 -6.48 -4.45
N ILE A 132 -11.80 -6.00 -4.48
CA ILE A 132 -11.46 -4.59 -4.30
C ILE A 132 -12.07 -3.73 -5.40
N ASN A 133 -11.88 -4.05 -6.68
CA ASN A 133 -12.35 -3.21 -7.77
C ASN A 133 -13.89 -3.16 -7.81
N ASP A 134 -14.52 -4.31 -7.60
CA ASP A 134 -15.98 -4.49 -7.63
C ASP A 134 -16.66 -4.03 -6.35
N GLU A 135 -15.90 -3.74 -5.29
CA GLU A 135 -16.40 -3.40 -3.96
C GLU A 135 -17.27 -4.51 -3.35
N THR A 136 -16.90 -5.76 -3.58
CA THR A 136 -17.52 -6.91 -2.92
C THR A 136 -16.79 -7.20 -1.59
N PRO A 137 -17.50 -7.55 -0.51
CA PRO A 137 -16.86 -7.94 0.75
C PRO A 137 -15.90 -9.11 0.56
N PHE A 138 -14.81 -9.16 1.34
CA PHE A 138 -13.87 -10.28 1.30
C PHE A 138 -14.49 -11.48 2.01
N THR A 139 -14.72 -12.59 1.34
CA THR A 139 -15.26 -13.79 2.02
C THR A 139 -14.22 -14.51 2.86
N GLU A 140 -12.96 -14.30 2.55
CA GLU A 140 -11.81 -14.98 3.15
C GLU A 140 -10.88 -13.99 3.89
N PRO A 141 -9.95 -14.49 4.72
CA PRO A 141 -8.89 -13.66 5.25
C PRO A 141 -8.09 -13.01 4.14
N ALA A 142 -8.04 -11.68 4.16
CA ALA A 142 -7.19 -10.88 3.30
C ALA A 142 -5.75 -10.99 3.77
N LEU A 143 -5.21 -12.22 3.71
CA LEU A 143 -3.87 -12.62 4.10
C LEU A 143 -3.16 -13.14 2.86
N LEU A 144 -2.64 -12.23 2.04
CA LEU A 144 -1.91 -12.64 0.85
C LEU A 144 -0.57 -13.24 1.25
N GLY A 145 -0.53 -14.56 1.37
CA GLY A 145 0.70 -15.32 1.46
C GLY A 145 1.36 -15.39 0.08
N ARG A 146 2.48 -14.68 -0.10
CA ARG A 146 3.54 -15.00 -1.07
C ARG A 146 3.22 -15.03 -2.58
N ALA A 147 2.05 -14.61 -3.04
CA ALA A 147 1.89 -14.23 -4.45
C ALA A 147 2.87 -13.10 -4.86
N ASN A 148 3.41 -12.35 -3.89
CA ASN A 148 4.21 -11.13 -4.07
C ASN A 148 5.21 -10.87 -2.91
N SER A 149 5.80 -11.93 -2.35
CA SER A 149 6.97 -11.88 -1.43
C SER A 149 6.78 -11.54 0.06
N HIS A 150 5.65 -11.02 0.57
CA HIS A 150 5.42 -10.82 2.02
C HIS A 150 3.93 -10.98 2.42
N TRP A 151 3.63 -11.16 3.72
CA TRP A 151 2.25 -11.05 4.24
C TRP A 151 1.75 -9.61 4.09
N THR A 152 0.46 -9.45 3.87
CA THR A 152 -0.23 -8.15 3.77
C THR A 152 -0.21 -7.34 5.07
N ALA A 153 -0.09 -6.02 4.94
CA ALA A 153 -0.22 -5.07 6.04
C ALA A 153 -1.68 -4.90 6.54
N TYR A 154 -2.65 -5.61 5.95
CA TYR A 154 -4.02 -5.69 6.47
C TYR A 154 -4.20 -6.68 7.61
N PHE A 155 -3.12 -7.08 8.27
CA PHE A 155 -3.11 -7.99 9.41
C PHE A 155 -2.65 -7.26 10.68
N GLN A 156 -3.43 -7.33 11.77
CA GLN A 156 -3.17 -6.51 12.98
C GLN A 156 -2.74 -7.32 14.19
N SER A 157 -2.87 -8.63 14.19
CA SER A 157 -2.80 -9.36 15.46
C SER A 157 -1.39 -9.37 16.05
N ASP A 158 -1.32 -8.88 17.29
CA ASP A 158 -0.13 -8.51 18.09
C ASP A 158 0.73 -7.38 17.53
N ALA A 159 0.17 -6.52 16.66
CA ALA A 159 0.92 -5.53 15.91
C ALA A 159 2.09 -6.23 15.21
N SER A 160 1.74 -7.03 14.21
CA SER A 160 2.68 -7.92 13.53
C SER A 160 3.90 -7.12 13.02
N PRO A 161 5.15 -7.41 13.45
CA PRO A 161 6.32 -6.70 12.92
C PRO A 161 6.90 -7.37 11.66
N MET A 162 6.49 -8.61 11.35
CA MET A 162 6.86 -9.34 10.14
C MET A 162 5.97 -9.04 8.93
N ASP A 163 4.85 -8.34 9.13
CA ASP A 163 4.13 -7.66 8.04
C ASP A 163 4.87 -6.40 7.56
N GLY A 164 6.01 -6.08 8.19
CA GLY A 164 6.90 -4.96 7.87
C GLY A 164 6.53 -3.64 8.53
N MET A 165 5.39 -3.54 9.22
CA MET A 165 4.75 -2.26 9.46
C MET A 165 4.20 -2.04 10.87
N TYR A 166 4.03 -3.07 11.71
CA TYR A 166 3.64 -2.96 13.13
C TYR A 166 2.40 -2.07 13.34
N TYR A 167 1.28 -2.51 12.77
CA TYR A 167 0.00 -1.79 12.87
C TYR A 167 -0.75 -2.11 14.18
N VAL A 168 -1.15 -1.07 14.90
CA VAL A 168 -1.95 -1.17 16.14
C VAL A 168 -3.35 -0.60 15.94
N ASP A 169 -4.30 -1.08 16.76
CA ASP A 169 -5.62 -0.42 16.88
C ASP A 169 -5.45 0.98 17.45
N ALA A 170 -5.88 2.00 16.72
CA ALA A 170 -5.87 3.40 17.13
C ALA A 170 -7.29 3.90 17.47
N GLY A 171 -8.24 2.98 17.68
CA GLY A 171 -9.63 3.25 18.02
C GLY A 171 -10.56 3.18 16.83
N SER A 172 -11.80 3.64 17.02
CA SER A 172 -12.77 3.76 15.95
C SER A 172 -12.93 5.22 15.50
N GLU A 173 -13.21 5.40 14.23
CA GLU A 173 -13.57 6.67 13.62
C GLU A 173 -14.73 6.39 12.67
N ASP A 174 -15.85 7.09 12.87
CA ASP A 174 -16.99 7.03 11.94
C ASP A 174 -17.56 5.61 11.71
N GLY A 175 -17.47 4.73 12.71
CA GLY A 175 -17.91 3.34 12.61
C GLY A 175 -16.91 2.37 11.99
N PHE A 176 -15.72 2.86 11.58
CA PHE A 176 -14.62 2.03 11.09
C PHE A 176 -13.52 1.92 12.13
N ASN A 177 -12.82 0.78 12.16
CA ASN A 177 -11.60 0.66 12.94
C ASN A 177 -10.48 1.42 12.24
N ARG A 178 -9.71 2.17 13.02
CA ARG A 178 -8.55 2.92 12.56
C ARG A 178 -7.29 2.23 13.02
N TRP A 179 -6.41 1.88 12.08
CA TRP A 179 -5.12 1.28 12.38
C TRP A 179 -3.99 2.23 12.02
N GLN A 180 -3.00 2.34 12.90
CA GLN A 180 -1.82 3.19 12.69
C GLN A 180 -0.55 2.37 12.85
N GLN A 181 0.44 2.68 12.02
CA GLN A 181 1.78 2.17 12.22
C GLN A 181 2.32 2.75 13.54
N SER A 182 2.85 1.88 14.38
CA SER A 182 3.51 2.25 15.62
C SER A 182 4.99 1.86 15.56
N SER A 183 5.77 2.28 16.56
CA SER A 183 7.15 1.81 16.73
C SER A 183 7.15 0.50 17.51
N PHE A 184 7.75 -0.54 16.95
CA PHE A 184 8.05 -1.75 17.69
C PHE A 184 9.39 -1.62 18.43
N VAL A 185 9.40 -1.96 19.71
CA VAL A 185 10.63 -2.18 20.47
C VAL A 185 10.74 -3.67 20.72
N GLY A 186 11.51 -4.35 19.88
CA GLY A 186 11.75 -5.78 20.06
C GLY A 186 12.88 -6.07 21.04
N PRO A 187 13.23 -7.36 21.22
CA PRO A 187 14.21 -7.79 22.18
C PRO A 187 15.60 -7.17 21.90
N THR A 188 16.36 -6.96 22.98
CA THR A 188 17.75 -6.52 22.86
C THR A 188 18.65 -7.72 22.64
N LEU A 189 19.32 -7.77 21.50
CA LEU A 189 20.33 -8.76 21.15
C LEU A 189 21.66 -8.39 21.81
N THR A 190 22.28 -9.36 22.48
CA THR A 190 23.56 -9.19 23.20
C THR A 190 24.58 -10.25 22.79
N PRO A 191 24.95 -10.36 21.50
CA PRO A 191 25.94 -11.34 21.07
C PRO A 191 27.29 -11.08 21.75
N SER A 192 27.93 -12.16 22.22
CA SER A 192 29.21 -12.09 22.93
C SER A 192 30.23 -11.26 22.15
N GLY A 193 30.86 -10.26 22.78
CA GLY A 193 31.91 -9.44 22.18
C GLY A 193 31.45 -8.46 21.09
N LEU A 194 30.16 -8.12 21.02
CA LEU A 194 29.60 -7.09 20.15
C LEU A 194 28.68 -6.15 20.95
N PRO A 195 28.43 -4.92 20.45
CA PRO A 195 27.47 -4.02 21.07
C PRO A 195 26.03 -4.58 21.09
N SER A 196 25.23 -4.17 22.06
CA SER A 196 23.81 -4.51 22.07
C SER A 196 23.08 -3.90 20.87
N LEU A 197 22.10 -4.64 20.33
CA LEU A 197 21.27 -4.20 19.20
C LEU A 197 19.80 -4.49 19.52
N SER A 198 18.91 -3.51 19.41
CA SER A 198 17.47 -3.80 19.48
C SER A 198 17.04 -4.45 18.17
N LEU A 199 16.38 -5.61 18.24
CA LEU A 199 15.72 -6.22 17.09
C LEU A 199 14.40 -5.48 16.85
N VAL A 200 14.13 -5.07 15.60
CA VAL A 200 12.91 -4.33 15.24
C VAL A 200 11.97 -5.15 14.33
N GLY A 201 12.27 -6.43 14.11
CA GLY A 201 11.43 -7.37 13.36
C GLY A 201 11.44 -8.77 13.99
N SER A 202 10.26 -9.35 14.23
CA SER A 202 10.10 -10.70 14.79
C SER A 202 8.88 -11.41 14.20
N TYR A 203 8.89 -12.74 14.19
CA TYR A 203 7.73 -13.56 13.83
C TYR A 203 6.52 -13.19 14.69
N ASN A 204 5.37 -12.99 14.03
CA ASN A 204 4.11 -12.82 14.74
C ASN A 204 3.56 -14.20 15.17
N ASP A 205 2.49 -14.22 15.95
CA ASP A 205 1.96 -15.46 16.49
C ASP A 205 1.39 -16.42 15.44
N LEU A 206 0.93 -15.92 14.28
CA LEU A 206 0.49 -16.76 13.15
C LEU A 206 1.70 -17.36 12.45
N ASP A 207 2.77 -16.60 12.24
CA ASP A 207 4.04 -17.12 11.73
C ASP A 207 4.57 -18.23 12.65
N LEU A 208 4.60 -17.97 13.96
CA LEU A 208 5.06 -18.94 14.96
C LEU A 208 4.15 -20.17 15.04
N LEU A 209 2.84 -20.02 14.82
CA LEU A 209 1.90 -21.13 14.71
C LEU A 209 2.18 -21.98 13.47
N VAL A 210 2.30 -21.35 12.29
CA VAL A 210 2.59 -22.03 11.02
C VAL A 210 3.97 -22.69 11.03
N MET A 211 4.94 -22.07 11.71
CA MET A 211 6.26 -22.66 11.93
C MET A 211 6.22 -23.87 12.85
N GLY A 212 5.20 -24.03 13.70
CA GLY A 212 5.12 -25.06 14.75
C GLY A 212 5.94 -24.72 16.00
N VAL A 213 6.14 -23.43 16.28
CA VAL A 213 6.81 -22.91 17.48
C VAL A 213 5.81 -22.64 18.61
N LYS A 214 4.64 -22.11 18.26
CA LYS A 214 3.51 -21.90 19.17
C LYS A 214 2.36 -22.84 18.81
N THR A 215 1.61 -23.25 19.82
CA THR A 215 0.30 -23.89 19.61
C THR A 215 -0.78 -22.83 19.37
N ALA A 216 -1.92 -23.24 18.82
CA ALA A 216 -3.06 -22.33 18.64
C ALA A 216 -3.57 -21.72 19.96
N ALA A 217 -3.43 -22.44 21.08
CA ALA A 217 -3.82 -21.95 22.41
C ALA A 217 -2.84 -20.89 22.95
N GLU A 218 -1.58 -20.91 22.52
CA GLU A 218 -0.57 -19.93 22.91
C GLU A 218 -0.55 -18.69 22.01
N ALA A 219 -1.13 -18.79 20.82
CA ALA A 219 -1.18 -17.70 19.85
C ALA A 219 -2.19 -16.64 20.27
N TYR A 220 -1.83 -15.36 20.11
CA TYR A 220 -2.69 -14.19 20.31
C TYR A 220 -3.34 -14.08 21.69
N PRO A 221 -2.59 -14.20 22.80
CA PRO A 221 -3.16 -14.19 24.14
C PRO A 221 -3.87 -12.85 24.46
N ALA A 222 -3.36 -11.73 23.94
CA ALA A 222 -3.91 -10.39 24.18
C ALA A 222 -5.33 -10.19 23.60
N THR A 223 -5.73 -11.01 22.63
CA THR A 223 -7.02 -10.91 21.94
C THR A 223 -7.92 -12.11 22.19
N GLY A 224 -7.59 -12.97 23.16
CA GLY A 224 -8.33 -14.20 23.44
C GLY A 224 -8.15 -15.26 22.35
N SER A 225 -6.92 -15.43 21.88
CA SER A 225 -6.52 -16.36 20.81
C SER A 225 -7.15 -16.05 19.46
N ARG A 226 -7.29 -14.77 19.13
CA ARG A 226 -7.92 -14.30 17.90
C ARG A 226 -7.00 -13.42 17.09
N PHE A 227 -6.80 -13.75 15.83
CA PHE A 227 -6.19 -12.81 14.90
C PHE A 227 -7.23 -11.92 14.24
N ARG A 228 -6.76 -10.82 13.65
CA ARG A 228 -7.59 -9.79 13.02
C ARG A 228 -7.01 -9.36 11.69
N TRP A 229 -7.87 -9.19 10.70
CA TRP A 229 -7.52 -8.56 9.44
C TRP A 229 -8.52 -7.45 9.09
N LEU A 230 -8.07 -6.50 8.27
CA LEU A 230 -8.84 -5.35 7.84
C LEU A 230 -9.38 -5.56 6.44
N GLU A 231 -10.65 -5.21 6.25
CA GLU A 231 -11.19 -4.87 4.94
C GLU A 231 -11.03 -3.36 4.75
N PRO A 232 -10.00 -2.90 4.02
CA PRO A 232 -9.66 -1.49 3.97
C PRO A 232 -10.71 -0.68 3.20
N LYS A 233 -11.12 0.46 3.76
CA LYS A 233 -11.94 1.47 3.08
C LYS A 233 -11.11 2.69 2.71
N LEU A 234 -10.30 3.20 3.64
CA LEU A 234 -9.42 4.34 3.44
C LEU A 234 -8.02 4.06 3.97
N SER A 235 -7.04 4.70 3.35
CA SER A 235 -5.67 4.76 3.81
C SER A 235 -5.04 6.05 3.28
N THR A 236 -4.27 6.73 4.14
CA THR A 236 -3.69 8.05 3.86
C THR A 236 -2.38 8.22 4.66
N PRO A 237 -1.42 9.03 4.18
CA PRO A 237 -1.45 9.82 2.94
C PRO A 237 -0.99 9.09 1.68
N TYR A 238 -1.75 9.19 0.59
CA TYR A 238 -1.35 8.74 -0.76
C TYR A 238 -1.44 9.86 -1.77
N PRO A 239 -0.46 10.04 -2.68
CA PRO A 239 -0.51 11.15 -3.62
C PRO A 239 -1.63 10.96 -4.66
N ALA A 240 -2.72 11.70 -4.43
CA ALA A 240 -3.88 11.74 -5.29
C ALA A 240 -4.55 13.11 -5.21
N HIS A 241 -5.25 13.47 -6.28
CA HIS A 241 -6.13 14.61 -6.35
C HIS A 241 -7.52 14.15 -6.78
N ILE A 242 -8.51 14.36 -5.90
CA ILE A 242 -9.91 13.95 -6.11
C ILE A 242 -10.78 15.18 -5.96
N GLY A 243 -11.40 15.63 -7.04
CA GLY A 243 -12.19 16.86 -7.00
C GLY A 243 -12.55 17.39 -8.37
N VAL A 244 -12.40 18.69 -8.53
CA VAL A 244 -12.75 19.41 -9.74
C VAL A 244 -11.53 20.07 -10.39
N PHE A 245 -11.67 20.46 -11.64
CA PHE A 245 -10.59 21.14 -12.36
C PHE A 245 -11.09 22.22 -13.33
N VAL A 246 -10.18 23.11 -13.71
CA VAL A 246 -10.30 24.02 -14.86
C VAL A 246 -9.14 23.70 -15.80
N ALA A 247 -9.41 23.34 -17.05
CA ALA A 247 -8.39 23.07 -18.05
C ALA A 247 -8.29 24.22 -19.06
N PHE A 248 -7.08 24.70 -19.30
CA PHE A 248 -6.74 25.66 -20.36
C PHE A 248 -6.22 24.95 -21.62
N SER A 249 -5.71 23.74 -21.45
CA SER A 249 -5.32 22.81 -22.51
C SER A 249 -5.30 21.38 -21.92
N ARG A 250 -4.81 20.38 -22.68
CA ARG A 250 -4.55 19.02 -22.13
C ARG A 250 -3.37 18.96 -21.16
N ASN A 251 -2.57 20.03 -21.06
CA ASN A 251 -1.35 20.06 -20.26
C ASN A 251 -1.32 21.21 -19.22
N ASP A 252 -2.38 22.02 -19.12
CA ASP A 252 -2.46 23.15 -18.18
C ASP A 252 -3.83 23.18 -17.51
N PHE A 253 -3.81 22.93 -16.20
CA PHE A 253 -4.96 22.72 -15.34
C PHE A 253 -4.79 23.48 -14.04
N PHE A 254 -5.89 24.04 -13.53
CA PHE A 254 -6.09 24.17 -12.08
C PHE A 254 -6.78 22.93 -11.53
N TYR A 255 -6.26 22.37 -10.44
CA TYR A 255 -6.87 21.33 -9.64
C TYR A 255 -7.42 21.90 -8.34
N PHE A 256 -8.58 21.39 -7.92
CA PHE A 256 -9.13 21.70 -6.61
C PHE A 256 -9.93 20.54 -6.04
N GLY A 257 -9.56 20.10 -4.85
CA GLY A 257 -10.27 19.02 -4.15
C GLY A 257 -9.42 18.40 -3.07
N PHE A 258 -9.70 17.16 -2.70
CA PHE A 258 -8.88 16.40 -1.78
C PHE A 258 -7.49 16.20 -2.38
N TYR A 259 -6.45 16.39 -1.56
CA TYR A 259 -5.05 16.31 -1.93
C TYR A 259 -4.32 15.48 -0.89
N THR A 260 -3.75 14.35 -1.29
CA THR A 260 -3.00 13.39 -0.48
C THR A 260 -3.73 12.71 0.68
N ASP A 261 -4.74 13.35 1.26
CA ASP A 261 -5.48 12.93 2.43
C ASP A 261 -6.97 13.25 2.25
N HIS A 262 -7.84 12.39 2.79
CA HIS A 262 -9.29 12.55 2.75
C HIS A 262 -9.80 13.73 3.61
N ARG A 263 -8.94 14.38 4.41
CA ARG A 263 -9.22 15.60 5.19
C ARG A 263 -8.40 16.81 4.74
N LEU A 264 -7.55 16.69 3.72
CA LEU A 264 -6.73 17.79 3.23
C LEU A 264 -7.21 18.22 1.85
N LEU A 265 -7.63 19.47 1.71
CA LEU A 265 -7.88 20.08 0.41
C LEU A 265 -6.59 20.67 -0.16
N GLY A 266 -6.45 20.66 -1.49
CA GLY A 266 -5.39 21.31 -2.22
C GLY A 266 -5.92 22.08 -3.42
N VAL A 267 -5.28 23.20 -3.74
CA VAL A 267 -5.39 23.88 -5.03
C VAL A 267 -4.00 23.93 -5.67
N GLU A 268 -3.88 23.43 -6.89
CA GLU A 268 -2.62 23.29 -7.62
C GLU A 268 -2.81 23.74 -9.08
N ARG A 269 -1.81 24.39 -9.68
CA ARG A 269 -1.74 24.60 -11.15
C ARG A 269 -0.65 23.72 -11.76
N THR A 270 -0.96 23.04 -12.86
CA THR A 270 0.06 22.38 -13.69
C THR A 270 0.70 23.40 -14.64
N GLY A 271 2.04 23.40 -14.72
CA GLY A 271 2.78 24.26 -15.67
C GLY A 271 3.80 25.24 -15.06
N ASP A 272 3.98 25.28 -13.73
CA ASP A 272 5.11 26.02 -13.12
C ASP A 272 6.35 25.11 -13.04
N PRO A 273 7.49 25.44 -13.69
CA PRO A 273 8.70 24.62 -13.70
C PRO A 273 9.33 24.38 -12.31
N ILE A 274 8.89 25.11 -11.28
CA ILE A 274 9.34 24.97 -9.89
C ILE A 274 8.24 24.30 -9.03
N GLY A 275 7.40 23.45 -9.62
CA GLY A 275 6.25 22.87 -8.91
C GLY A 275 5.20 23.95 -8.64
N GLY A 276 4.00 23.78 -9.19
CA GLY A 276 2.93 24.76 -9.04
C GLY A 276 2.73 25.18 -7.58
N GLU A 277 2.40 26.44 -7.36
CA GLU A 277 2.03 26.95 -6.04
C GLU A 277 0.87 26.11 -5.49
N LEU A 278 1.18 25.22 -4.55
CA LEU A 278 0.21 24.34 -3.91
C LEU A 278 -0.31 25.02 -2.64
N THR A 279 -1.59 25.39 -2.64
CA THR A 279 -2.26 25.86 -1.43
C THR A 279 -3.05 24.72 -0.81
N THR A 280 -2.66 24.29 0.39
CA THR A 280 -3.38 23.23 1.12
C THR A 280 -4.16 23.75 2.31
N LEU A 281 -5.29 23.10 2.63
CA LEU A 281 -6.11 23.44 3.77
C LEU A 281 -6.77 22.22 4.40
N ASN A 282 -6.64 22.04 5.71
CA ASN A 282 -7.25 20.93 6.45
C ASN A 282 -8.73 21.21 6.74
N LEU A 283 -9.59 20.22 6.49
CA LEU A 283 -11.03 20.26 6.75
C LEU A 283 -11.38 20.23 8.24
N GLY A 284 -10.43 19.86 9.08
CA GLY A 284 -10.56 19.81 10.53
C GLY A 284 -11.19 18.50 11.04
N PRO A 285 -11.30 18.36 12.38
CA PRO A 285 -11.85 17.17 13.01
C PRO A 285 -13.35 16.98 12.73
N ASP A 286 -14.09 18.07 12.51
CA ASP A 286 -15.56 18.07 12.33
C ASP A 286 -16.03 17.47 10.99
N TYR A 287 -15.12 17.21 10.06
CA TYR A 287 -15.45 16.48 8.83
C TYR A 287 -15.42 14.98 9.09
N HIS A 288 -16.55 14.31 8.86
CA HIS A 288 -16.76 12.88 9.13
C HIS A 288 -17.10 12.12 7.83
N PRO A 289 -16.12 11.87 6.95
CA PRO A 289 -16.35 11.32 5.60
C PRO A 289 -16.86 9.89 5.57
N LEU A 290 -16.57 9.14 6.63
CA LEU A 290 -16.89 7.73 6.75
C LEU A 290 -18.24 7.52 7.47
N GLY A 291 -18.70 8.52 8.24
CA GLY A 291 -19.88 8.34 9.11
C GLY A 291 -21.20 8.21 8.35
N ASN A 292 -21.24 8.63 7.08
CA ASN A 292 -22.39 8.50 6.20
C ASN A 292 -21.94 8.49 4.73
N ASP A 293 -22.55 7.65 3.90
CA ASP A 293 -22.27 7.56 2.46
C ASP A 293 -22.45 8.90 1.71
N TYR A 294 -23.34 9.76 2.20
CA TYR A 294 -23.62 11.07 1.59
C TYR A 294 -22.75 12.20 2.11
N ASN A 295 -22.01 12.03 3.22
CA ASN A 295 -21.09 13.06 3.69
C ASN A 295 -20.00 13.31 2.64
N GLY A 296 -19.82 14.58 2.31
CA GLY A 296 -18.81 15.03 1.35
C GLY A 296 -18.50 16.51 1.55
N ILE A 297 -17.84 17.07 0.55
CA ILE A 297 -17.45 18.48 0.49
C ILE A 297 -18.03 19.08 -0.78
N ALA A 298 -18.79 20.15 -0.62
CA ALA A 298 -19.19 20.98 -1.74
C ALA A 298 -17.94 21.75 -2.22
N LEU A 299 -17.44 21.40 -3.39
CA LEU A 299 -16.35 22.10 -4.06
C LEU A 299 -16.97 23.05 -5.08
N ARG A 300 -16.58 24.33 -5.03
CA ARG A 300 -17.04 25.37 -5.94
C ARG A 300 -15.86 26.16 -6.48
N VAL A 301 -15.88 26.44 -7.78
CA VAL A 301 -14.95 27.37 -8.42
C VAL A 301 -15.75 28.50 -9.04
N VAL A 302 -15.36 29.74 -8.75
CA VAL A 302 -16.00 30.94 -9.30
C VAL A 302 -14.97 31.72 -10.11
N ARG A 303 -15.26 31.98 -11.39
CA ARG A 303 -14.47 32.85 -12.25
C ARG A 303 -15.10 34.24 -12.31
N ARG A 304 -14.29 35.27 -12.03
CA ARG A 304 -14.62 36.70 -12.18
C ARG A 304 -13.47 37.40 -12.90
N GLY A 305 -13.68 37.78 -14.15
CA GLY A 305 -12.58 38.24 -15.01
C GLY A 305 -11.50 37.16 -15.14
N ASN A 306 -10.27 37.48 -14.74
CA ASN A 306 -9.14 36.53 -14.74
C ASN A 306 -8.93 35.81 -13.40
N GLN A 307 -9.74 36.12 -12.38
CA GLN A 307 -9.60 35.54 -11.05
C GLN A 307 -10.46 34.30 -10.89
N TYR A 308 -9.87 33.26 -10.32
CA TYR A 308 -10.51 31.99 -9.97
C TYR A 308 -10.50 31.84 -8.45
N TYR A 309 -11.69 31.78 -7.86
CA TYR A 309 -11.90 31.59 -6.43
C TYR A 309 -12.28 30.13 -6.18
N PHE A 310 -11.44 29.43 -5.42
CA PHE A 310 -11.64 28.03 -5.07
C PHE A 310 -12.25 27.96 -3.67
N GLN A 311 -13.46 27.44 -3.54
CA GLN A 311 -14.25 27.49 -2.31
C GLN A 311 -14.77 26.12 -1.92
N ALA A 312 -14.75 25.81 -0.61
CA ALA A 312 -15.24 24.57 -0.07
C ALA A 312 -16.21 24.79 1.10
N ARG A 313 -17.10 23.81 1.33
CA ARG A 313 -18.02 23.73 2.48
C ARG A 313 -18.26 22.25 2.82
N HIS A 314 -18.50 21.93 4.09
CA HIS A 314 -19.07 20.63 4.46
C HIS A 314 -20.43 20.45 3.77
N ASP A 315 -20.69 19.24 3.29
CA ASP A 315 -21.90 18.97 2.52
C ASP A 315 -22.48 17.59 2.81
N ASN A 316 -23.81 17.53 2.83
CA ASN A 316 -24.57 16.29 2.83
C ASN A 316 -25.83 16.51 1.97
N PRO A 317 -25.84 16.02 0.71
CA PRO A 317 -26.91 16.32 -0.23
C PRO A 317 -28.26 15.71 0.18
N GLN A 318 -28.29 14.62 0.96
CA GLN A 318 -29.55 14.03 1.44
C GLN A 318 -30.21 14.86 2.54
N ILE A 319 -29.42 15.39 3.49
CA ILE A 319 -29.94 16.32 4.50
C ILE A 319 -30.50 17.56 3.80
N GLY A 320 -29.88 18.00 2.71
CA GLY A 320 -30.41 19.07 1.85
C GLY A 320 -31.83 18.81 1.34
N CYS A 321 -32.15 17.59 0.87
CA CYS A 321 -33.49 17.23 0.40
C CYS A 321 -34.53 17.16 1.53
N VAL A 322 -34.20 16.54 2.67
CA VAL A 322 -35.11 16.46 3.82
C VAL A 322 -35.33 17.84 4.43
N ALA A 323 -34.27 18.65 4.56
CA ALA A 323 -34.36 20.04 4.99
C ALA A 323 -35.15 20.90 4.00
N ALA A 324 -35.09 20.65 2.68
CA ALA A 324 -35.92 21.35 1.69
C ALA A 324 -37.42 21.13 1.96
N VAL A 325 -37.80 19.86 2.18
CA VAL A 325 -39.19 19.46 2.47
C VAL A 325 -39.62 20.03 3.83
N LEU A 326 -38.79 19.90 4.87
CA LEU A 326 -39.12 20.43 6.19
C LEU A 326 -39.15 21.96 6.23
N ASN A 327 -38.29 22.65 5.48
CA ASN A 327 -38.32 24.12 5.33
C ASN A 327 -39.56 24.57 4.55
N TYR A 328 -40.07 23.78 3.60
CA TYR A 328 -41.35 24.08 2.95
C TYR A 328 -42.50 24.13 3.95
N PHE A 329 -42.53 23.22 4.93
CA PHE A 329 -43.56 23.18 5.98
C PHE A 329 -43.25 24.09 7.18
N PHE A 330 -41.97 24.29 7.53
CA PHE A 330 -41.52 25.00 8.73
C PHE A 330 -40.31 25.90 8.46
N PRO A 331 -40.49 27.01 7.70
CA PRO A 331 -39.38 27.81 7.18
C PRO A 331 -38.56 28.59 8.23
N ARG A 332 -39.02 28.63 9.48
CA ARG A 332 -38.30 29.25 10.61
C ARG A 332 -37.46 28.27 11.43
N LEU A 333 -37.71 26.96 11.29
CA LEU A 333 -37.07 25.92 12.10
C LEU A 333 -35.97 25.18 11.36
N PHE A 334 -36.02 25.14 10.02
CA PHE A 334 -35.04 24.44 9.20
C PHE A 334 -34.51 25.38 8.11
N PRO A 335 -33.20 25.70 8.09
CA PRO A 335 -32.63 26.53 7.03
C PRO A 335 -32.84 25.88 5.65
N ARG A 336 -32.98 26.73 4.61
CA ARG A 336 -33.09 26.30 3.21
C ARG A 336 -32.02 25.26 2.89
N SER A 337 -32.43 24.21 2.16
CA SER A 337 -31.53 23.24 1.54
C SER A 337 -30.28 23.92 0.99
N LEU A 338 -29.10 23.50 1.46
CA LEU A 338 -27.83 24.16 1.18
C LEU A 338 -27.45 24.04 -0.31
N ARG A 339 -27.80 25.04 -1.13
CA ARG A 339 -27.50 25.05 -2.57
C ARG A 339 -26.00 25.24 -2.82
N LEU A 340 -25.47 24.70 -3.92
CA LEU A 340 -24.05 24.83 -4.25
C LEU A 340 -23.64 26.27 -4.64
N PHE A 341 -24.58 27.11 -5.08
CA PHE A 341 -24.32 28.51 -5.46
C PHE A 341 -24.88 29.56 -4.49
N GLU A 342 -25.14 29.19 -3.22
CA GLU A 342 -25.50 30.19 -2.21
C GLU A 342 -24.36 31.21 -1.98
N ASP A 343 -24.73 32.45 -1.68
CA ASP A 343 -23.80 33.56 -1.38
C ASP A 343 -22.69 33.77 -2.42
N ILE A 344 -22.92 33.38 -3.69
CA ILE A 344 -21.91 33.46 -4.77
C ILE A 344 -21.49 34.91 -5.12
N ASP A 345 -22.30 35.89 -4.75
CA ASP A 345 -21.98 37.31 -4.94
C ASP A 345 -20.97 37.82 -3.89
N SER A 346 -20.79 37.08 -2.79
CA SER A 346 -19.80 37.38 -1.75
C SER A 346 -18.63 36.40 -1.86
N LEU A 347 -17.49 36.89 -2.36
CA LEU A 347 -16.27 36.09 -2.53
C LEU A 347 -15.22 36.54 -1.50
N PRO A 348 -15.30 36.05 -0.24
CA PRO A 348 -14.37 36.44 0.80
C PRO A 348 -12.93 36.01 0.44
N LEU A 349 -11.95 36.74 0.95
CA LEU A 349 -10.54 36.37 0.82
C LEU A 349 -10.24 35.04 1.53
N PRO A 350 -9.17 34.32 1.16
CA PRO A 350 -8.73 33.13 1.86
C PRO A 350 -8.56 33.41 3.36
N ASN A 351 -9.12 32.55 4.19
CA ASN A 351 -9.02 32.65 5.65
C ASN A 351 -8.72 31.25 6.19
N SER A 352 -7.60 31.05 6.87
CA SER A 352 -7.14 29.76 7.41
C SER A 352 -7.91 29.27 8.64
N THR A 353 -8.70 30.13 9.31
CA THR A 353 -9.41 29.80 10.56
C THR A 353 -10.93 29.74 10.43
N ALA A 354 -11.49 30.10 9.27
CA ALA A 354 -12.94 30.08 9.06
C ALA A 354 -13.53 28.66 9.08
N SER A 355 -14.72 28.48 9.66
CA SER A 355 -15.44 27.20 9.64
C SER A 355 -15.92 26.84 8.22
N PHE A 356 -16.00 25.54 7.92
CA PHE A 356 -16.58 24.99 6.70
C PHE A 356 -18.11 24.84 6.74
N ASN A 357 -18.80 25.43 7.71
CA ASN A 357 -20.27 25.48 7.76
C ASN A 357 -20.88 26.36 6.64
N ARG A 358 -20.06 27.22 6.01
CA ARG A 358 -20.40 28.01 4.81
C ARG A 358 -19.28 27.88 3.80
N PHE A 359 -19.52 28.31 2.57
CA PHE A 359 -18.46 28.39 1.57
C PHE A 359 -17.32 29.27 2.05
N ARG A 360 -16.13 28.67 2.05
CA ARG A 360 -14.88 29.26 2.47
C ARG A 360 -13.92 29.24 1.30
N THR A 361 -13.32 30.39 0.99
CA THR A 361 -12.27 30.48 -0.03
C THR A 361 -10.99 29.84 0.50
N VAL A 362 -10.50 28.85 -0.24
CA VAL A 362 -9.25 28.12 0.01
C VAL A 362 -8.09 28.87 -0.64
N ALA A 363 -8.25 29.24 -1.91
CA ALA A 363 -7.25 29.97 -2.68
C ALA A 363 -7.91 30.87 -3.72
N ILE A 364 -7.15 31.86 -4.18
CA ILE A 364 -7.48 32.68 -5.33
C ILE A 364 -6.28 32.66 -6.27
N TYR A 365 -6.49 32.29 -7.51
CA TYR A 365 -5.46 32.34 -8.54
C TYR A 365 -5.90 33.23 -9.70
N GLU A 366 -4.93 33.86 -10.35
CA GLU A 366 -5.14 34.64 -11.55
C GLU A 366 -4.65 33.87 -12.78
N SER A 367 -5.47 33.84 -13.83
CA SER A 367 -5.06 33.38 -15.16
C SER A 367 -5.83 34.13 -16.24
N SER A 368 -5.09 34.70 -17.19
CA SER A 368 -5.61 35.32 -18.40
C SER A 368 -5.92 34.30 -19.50
N ASP A 369 -5.48 33.04 -19.34
CA ASP A 369 -5.71 31.99 -20.32
C ASP A 369 -7.19 31.66 -20.42
N ARG A 370 -7.64 31.34 -21.64
CA ARG A 370 -9.03 30.99 -21.89
C ARG A 370 -9.28 29.55 -21.42
N PRO A 371 -10.18 29.32 -20.44
CA PRO A 371 -10.52 27.96 -20.05
C PRO A 371 -11.23 27.25 -21.20
N GLN A 372 -10.87 25.99 -21.45
CA GLN A 372 -11.45 25.14 -22.48
C GLN A 372 -12.46 24.16 -21.87
N ALA A 373 -12.16 23.60 -20.69
CA ALA A 373 -13.01 22.64 -20.02
C ALA A 373 -13.05 22.85 -18.50
N VAL A 374 -14.12 22.35 -17.90
CA VAL A 374 -14.29 22.22 -16.45
C VAL A 374 -14.90 20.85 -16.17
N GLY A 375 -14.62 20.29 -15.00
CA GLY A 375 -15.15 18.96 -14.69
C GLY A 375 -14.69 18.38 -13.38
N LEU A 376 -14.92 17.07 -13.27
CA LEU A 376 -14.59 16.17 -12.18
C LEU A 376 -13.35 15.36 -12.56
N ILE A 377 -12.44 15.11 -11.62
CA ILE A 377 -11.21 14.37 -11.89
C ILE A 377 -10.80 13.51 -10.70
N VAL A 378 -10.21 12.35 -11.01
CA VAL A 378 -9.43 11.54 -10.09
C VAL A 378 -8.07 11.30 -10.73
N LYS A 379 -7.03 11.97 -10.22
CA LYS A 379 -5.64 11.73 -10.62
C LYS A 379 -4.88 11.10 -9.46
N LYS A 380 -3.97 10.19 -9.75
CA LYS A 380 -3.01 9.67 -8.77
C LYS A 380 -1.63 9.56 -9.40
N TRP A 381 -0.61 9.72 -8.57
CA TRP A 381 0.78 9.65 -9.00
C TRP A 381 1.62 9.00 -7.91
N ARG A 382 2.69 8.30 -8.30
CA ARG A 382 3.63 7.65 -7.39
C ARG A 382 2.97 6.58 -6.49
N GLN A 383 3.58 5.41 -6.42
CA GLN A 383 3.12 4.25 -5.66
C GLN A 383 1.79 3.63 -6.18
N PRO A 384 1.70 2.29 -6.25
CA PRO A 384 0.48 1.61 -6.65
C PRO A 384 -0.55 1.65 -5.52
N HIS A 385 -1.52 2.55 -5.63
CA HIS A 385 -2.70 2.62 -4.78
C HIS A 385 -3.97 2.79 -5.62
N LEU A 386 -5.11 2.35 -5.10
CA LEU A 386 -6.42 2.66 -5.63
C LEU A 386 -6.87 3.99 -5.04
N ALA A 387 -7.44 4.84 -5.89
CA ALA A 387 -8.13 6.05 -5.50
C ALA A 387 -9.51 6.07 -6.18
N GLU A 388 -10.55 6.37 -5.40
CA GLU A 388 -11.92 6.47 -5.91
C GLU A 388 -12.58 7.75 -5.39
N GLY A 389 -12.98 8.62 -6.32
CA GLY A 389 -13.79 9.79 -6.04
C GLY A 389 -15.25 9.52 -6.35
N ALA A 390 -16.15 10.00 -5.50
CA ALA A 390 -17.59 9.95 -5.74
C ALA A 390 -18.19 11.36 -5.78
N PHE A 391 -18.85 11.68 -6.88
CA PHE A 391 -19.32 13.02 -7.20
C PHE A 391 -20.84 13.04 -7.34
N TYR A 392 -21.51 13.93 -6.62
CA TYR A 392 -22.96 14.11 -6.71
C TYR A 392 -23.27 15.42 -7.43
N ASN A 393 -23.82 15.27 -8.63
CA ASN A 393 -24.14 16.30 -9.60
C ASN A 393 -22.96 17.20 -9.97
N PHE A 394 -22.99 17.73 -11.19
CA PHE A 394 -22.10 18.82 -11.59
C PHE A 394 -22.97 20.00 -12.00
N GLU A 395 -22.93 21.06 -11.20
CA GLU A 395 -23.72 22.26 -11.45
C GLU A 395 -22.88 23.33 -12.12
N LEU A 396 -23.48 24.04 -13.08
CA LEU A 396 -22.85 25.11 -13.85
C LEU A 396 -23.74 26.35 -13.82
N LEU A 397 -23.15 27.49 -13.46
CA LEU A 397 -23.79 28.80 -13.48
C LEU A 397 -23.03 29.72 -14.44
N SER A 398 -23.69 30.21 -15.48
CA SER A 398 -23.13 31.21 -16.39
C SER A 398 -24.18 32.25 -16.73
N GLY A 399 -23.88 33.52 -16.43
CA GLY A 399 -24.88 34.59 -16.46
C GLY A 399 -26.08 34.26 -15.58
N LYS A 400 -27.27 34.15 -16.18
CA LYS A 400 -28.52 33.75 -15.51
C LYS A 400 -28.88 32.27 -15.69
N SER A 401 -28.10 31.52 -16.46
CA SER A 401 -28.35 30.11 -16.74
C SER A 401 -27.73 29.25 -15.66
N HIS A 402 -28.56 28.44 -15.01
CA HIS A 402 -28.14 27.39 -14.08
C HIS A 402 -28.48 26.03 -14.69
N THR A 403 -27.45 25.22 -14.89
CA THR A 403 -27.57 23.88 -15.47
C THR A 403 -27.08 22.87 -14.45
N ILE A 404 -27.85 21.80 -14.23
CA ILE A 404 -27.47 20.68 -13.36
C ILE A 404 -27.23 19.48 -14.27
N LEU A 405 -25.98 19.03 -14.33
CA LEU A 405 -25.59 17.82 -15.03
C LEU A 405 -25.63 16.67 -14.02
N GLN A 406 -26.60 15.77 -14.19
CA GLN A 406 -26.79 14.65 -13.28
C GLN A 406 -25.62 13.67 -13.38
N THR A 407 -25.32 13.02 -12.26
CA THR A 407 -24.28 12.00 -12.13
C THR A 407 -24.86 10.63 -11.78
N ASP A 408 -26.14 10.42 -12.10
CA ASP A 408 -26.88 9.19 -11.89
C ASP A 408 -26.65 8.16 -13.00
N ASP A 409 -25.98 8.53 -14.10
CA ASP A 409 -25.47 7.65 -15.15
C ASP A 409 -24.01 7.95 -15.50
N VAL A 410 -23.34 6.99 -16.15
CA VAL A 410 -21.97 7.16 -16.66
C VAL A 410 -22.02 8.04 -17.93
N PRO A 411 -21.31 9.18 -17.98
CA PRO A 411 -21.27 10.01 -19.17
C PRO A 411 -20.71 9.28 -20.39
N GLU A 412 -21.18 9.64 -21.59
CA GLU A 412 -20.65 9.06 -22.83
C GLU A 412 -19.15 9.35 -22.98
N ALA A 413 -18.39 8.35 -23.44
CA ALA A 413 -16.96 8.46 -23.62
C ALA A 413 -16.59 9.46 -24.72
N LEU A 414 -15.52 10.23 -24.50
CA LEU A 414 -14.89 11.04 -25.53
C LEU A 414 -14.00 10.17 -26.42
N PRO A 415 -14.03 10.38 -27.74
CA PRO A 415 -13.03 9.81 -28.61
C PRO A 415 -11.61 10.22 -28.16
N PRO A 416 -10.63 9.30 -28.13
CA PRO A 416 -9.26 9.62 -27.75
C PRO A 416 -8.68 10.80 -28.55
N GLY A 417 -7.96 11.69 -27.89
CA GLY A 417 -7.33 12.85 -28.51
C GLY A 417 -8.27 14.03 -28.84
N THR A 418 -9.57 13.93 -28.52
CA THR A 418 -10.52 15.04 -28.73
C THR A 418 -10.04 16.32 -28.03
N PRO A 419 -9.90 17.46 -28.75
CA PRO A 419 -9.52 18.73 -28.12
C PRO A 419 -10.59 19.24 -27.15
N TYR A 420 -10.20 19.79 -26.00
CA TYR A 420 -11.17 20.32 -25.03
C TYR A 420 -11.99 21.50 -25.56
N SER A 421 -11.46 22.24 -26.54
CA SER A 421 -12.20 23.30 -27.22
C SER A 421 -13.45 22.83 -27.97
N SER A 422 -13.53 21.55 -28.36
CA SER A 422 -14.65 20.96 -29.11
C SER A 422 -15.70 20.26 -28.25
N LEU A 423 -15.57 20.30 -26.92
CA LEU A 423 -16.56 19.70 -26.03
C LEU A 423 -17.94 20.37 -26.15
N PRO A 424 -19.03 19.64 -25.90
CA PRO A 424 -20.34 20.27 -25.74
C PRO A 424 -20.41 21.06 -24.43
N LEU A 425 -21.16 22.16 -24.43
CA LEU A 425 -21.49 22.92 -23.23
C LEU A 425 -22.78 22.36 -22.65
N GLY A 426 -22.80 22.11 -21.34
CA GLY A 426 -24.01 21.63 -20.65
C GLY A 426 -24.26 20.12 -20.82
N GLU A 427 -23.24 19.37 -21.23
CA GLU A 427 -23.24 17.91 -21.26
C GLU A 427 -21.91 17.41 -20.70
N LEU A 428 -21.95 16.43 -19.80
CA LEU A 428 -20.75 15.74 -19.33
C LEU A 428 -20.32 14.70 -20.36
N ARG A 429 -19.01 14.56 -20.54
CA ARG A 429 -18.37 13.50 -21.31
C ARG A 429 -17.23 12.89 -20.51
N LEU A 430 -17.02 11.59 -20.66
CA LEU A 430 -15.96 10.85 -19.97
C LEU A 430 -14.68 10.85 -20.81
N ASP A 431 -13.61 11.49 -20.33
CA ASP A 431 -12.25 11.30 -20.85
C ASP A 431 -11.58 10.24 -19.97
N ASN A 432 -11.33 9.06 -20.52
CA ASN A 432 -10.60 7.97 -19.86
C ASN A 432 -9.41 7.59 -20.76
N PRO A 433 -8.32 8.38 -20.74
CA PRO A 433 -7.27 8.29 -21.76
C PRO A 433 -6.58 6.92 -21.83
N THR A 434 -6.44 6.25 -20.67
CA THR A 434 -5.84 4.90 -20.61
C THR A 434 -6.83 3.79 -20.95
N GLY A 435 -8.13 4.04 -20.76
CA GLY A 435 -9.18 3.01 -20.86
C GLY A 435 -9.31 2.13 -19.60
N ASP A 436 -8.39 2.26 -18.64
CA ASP A 436 -8.27 1.32 -17.51
C ASP A 436 -8.96 1.79 -16.22
N ALA A 437 -9.45 3.03 -16.19
CA ALA A 437 -10.23 3.51 -15.06
C ALA A 437 -11.62 2.88 -15.06
N ILE A 438 -12.11 2.50 -13.89
CA ILE A 438 -13.46 1.95 -13.72
C ILE A 438 -14.39 3.12 -13.38
N VAL A 439 -15.38 3.36 -14.23
CA VAL A 439 -16.36 4.45 -14.04
C VAL A 439 -17.76 3.87 -13.96
N ARG A 440 -18.49 4.21 -12.90
CA ARG A 440 -19.82 3.68 -12.62
C ARG A 440 -20.69 4.72 -11.93
N SER A 441 -22.00 4.58 -12.06
CA SER A 441 -22.95 5.32 -11.21
C SER A 441 -23.44 4.44 -10.07
N LYS A 442 -23.45 4.99 -8.85
CA LYS A 442 -23.94 4.30 -7.64
C LYS A 442 -24.49 5.33 -6.66
N GLY A 443 -25.70 5.10 -6.13
CA GLY A 443 -26.31 5.99 -5.13
C GLY A 443 -26.51 7.44 -5.61
N GLY A 444 -26.74 7.64 -6.91
CA GLY A 444 -26.85 8.96 -7.54
C GLY A 444 -25.52 9.71 -7.71
N ARG A 445 -24.38 9.04 -7.44
CA ARG A 445 -23.04 9.60 -7.61
C ARG A 445 -22.35 8.94 -8.80
N LEU A 446 -21.55 9.72 -9.51
CA LEU A 446 -20.56 9.22 -10.44
C LEU A 446 -19.32 8.83 -9.64
N HIS A 447 -18.92 7.58 -9.75
CA HIS A 447 -17.71 7.03 -9.17
C HIS A 447 -16.65 6.90 -10.26
N ILE A 448 -15.48 7.52 -10.03
CA ILE A 448 -14.30 7.36 -10.88
C ILE A 448 -13.23 6.67 -10.03
N LEU A 449 -12.87 5.44 -10.42
CA LEU A 449 -11.92 4.59 -9.71
C LEU A 449 -10.67 4.42 -10.58
N THR A 450 -9.51 4.80 -10.05
CA THR A 450 -8.19 4.52 -10.62
C THR A 450 -7.56 3.34 -9.88
N PRO A 451 -7.61 2.11 -10.43
CA PRO A 451 -7.15 0.91 -9.72
C PRO A 451 -5.62 0.83 -9.64
N PHE A 452 -5.08 -0.03 -8.78
CA PHE A 452 -3.67 -0.44 -8.81
C PHE A 452 -3.42 -1.63 -9.75
N SER A 453 -4.44 -2.45 -10.00
CA SER A 453 -4.42 -3.54 -10.98
C SER A 453 -5.84 -3.91 -11.39
N THR A 454 -5.97 -4.54 -12.55
CA THR A 454 -7.20 -5.14 -13.06
C THR A 454 -6.98 -6.62 -13.36
N VAL A 455 -8.08 -7.32 -13.66
CA VAL A 455 -8.01 -8.66 -14.23
C VAL A 455 -8.30 -8.54 -15.72
N ASN A 456 -7.34 -8.96 -16.52
CA ASN A 456 -7.47 -8.91 -17.97
C ASN A 456 -8.45 -10.01 -18.48
N PRO A 457 -8.88 -9.97 -19.75
CA PRO A 457 -9.80 -10.96 -20.30
C PRO A 457 -9.30 -12.42 -20.23
N GLU A 458 -7.98 -12.63 -20.17
CA GLU A 458 -7.36 -13.94 -20.00
C GLU A 458 -7.34 -14.43 -18.54
N GLY A 459 -7.83 -13.63 -17.59
CA GLY A 459 -7.89 -13.98 -16.17
C GLY A 459 -6.59 -13.72 -15.40
N ASN A 460 -5.66 -12.94 -15.98
CA ASN A 460 -4.39 -12.58 -15.34
C ASN A 460 -4.47 -11.21 -14.69
N LEU A 461 -3.66 -11.01 -13.64
CA LEU A 461 -3.47 -9.70 -13.04
C LEU A 461 -2.64 -8.80 -13.97
N GLU A 462 -3.20 -7.63 -14.28
CA GLU A 462 -2.51 -6.54 -14.96
C GLU A 462 -2.20 -5.44 -13.95
N HIS A 463 -0.92 -5.21 -13.67
CA HIS A 463 -0.47 -4.20 -12.71
C HIS A 463 -0.20 -2.87 -13.40
N PHE A 464 -0.75 -1.79 -12.86
CA PHE A 464 -0.51 -0.45 -13.38
C PHE A 464 0.70 0.20 -12.72
N SER A 465 1.53 0.85 -13.55
CA SER A 465 2.68 1.61 -13.07
C SER A 465 2.27 2.83 -12.23
N ASP A 466 3.22 3.34 -11.46
CA ASP A 466 3.04 4.46 -10.52
C ASP A 466 2.40 5.72 -11.11
N ASN A 467 2.60 5.99 -12.40
CA ASN A 467 2.08 7.18 -13.08
C ASN A 467 1.01 6.85 -14.13
N HIS A 468 0.46 5.63 -14.10
CA HIS A 468 -0.48 5.17 -15.12
C HIS A 468 -1.70 6.07 -15.25
N PHE A 469 -2.20 6.59 -14.12
CA PHE A 469 -3.38 7.48 -14.05
C PHE A 469 -3.01 8.91 -13.62
N ASP A 470 -1.77 9.32 -13.91
CA ASP A 470 -1.27 10.64 -13.53
C ASP A 470 -1.69 11.73 -14.52
N HIS A 471 -1.61 12.97 -14.08
CA HIS A 471 -1.66 14.15 -14.93
C HIS A 471 -0.64 15.20 -14.49
N ASP A 472 0.20 15.61 -15.44
CA ASP A 472 1.11 16.75 -15.33
C ASP A 472 1.18 17.57 -16.64
N ALA A 473 2.15 18.47 -16.75
CA ALA A 473 2.32 19.31 -17.95
C ALA A 473 2.74 18.53 -19.22
N ASN A 474 3.11 17.26 -19.09
CA ASN A 474 3.58 16.38 -20.16
C ASN A 474 2.72 15.12 -20.32
N LEU A 475 1.85 14.81 -19.35
CA LEU A 475 1.08 13.58 -19.28
C LEU A 475 -0.39 13.88 -18.97
N ASP A 476 -1.30 13.29 -19.75
CA ASP A 476 -2.74 13.40 -19.54
C ASP A 476 -3.39 12.02 -19.52
N ASN A 477 -3.26 11.31 -18.40
CA ASN A 477 -3.81 9.96 -18.23
C ASN A 477 -4.90 9.87 -17.15
N ALA A 478 -5.10 10.91 -16.35
CA ALA A 478 -6.08 10.91 -15.28
C ALA A 478 -7.52 10.87 -15.82
N PRO A 479 -8.36 9.90 -15.39
CA PRO A 479 -9.76 9.84 -15.80
C PRO A 479 -10.56 11.02 -15.24
N LYS A 480 -11.46 11.54 -16.06
CA LYS A 480 -12.22 12.75 -15.76
C LYS A 480 -13.56 12.79 -16.48
N ALA A 481 -14.55 13.41 -15.86
CA ALA A 481 -15.83 13.72 -16.48
C ALA A 481 -15.95 15.23 -16.65
N LEU A 482 -16.13 15.71 -17.87
CA LEU A 482 -15.93 17.12 -18.20
C LEU A 482 -16.92 17.66 -19.22
N THR A 483 -17.09 18.97 -19.20
CA THR A 483 -17.89 19.73 -20.16
C THR A 483 -17.11 20.96 -20.61
N LYS A 484 -17.56 21.62 -21.68
CA LYS A 484 -16.95 22.87 -22.13
C LYS A 484 -17.05 23.95 -21.06
N ALA A 485 -15.97 24.69 -20.84
CA ALA A 485 -16.00 25.86 -19.97
C ALA A 485 -16.86 26.98 -20.60
N PRO A 486 -17.77 27.63 -19.85
CA PRO A 486 -18.48 28.80 -20.35
C PRO A 486 -17.54 29.94 -20.72
N ASN A 487 -18.00 30.81 -21.62
CA ASN A 487 -17.30 32.08 -21.88
C ASN A 487 -17.61 33.09 -20.76
N GLY A 488 -16.64 33.96 -20.45
CA GLY A 488 -16.83 35.04 -19.48
C GLY A 488 -16.88 34.55 -18.04
N ASP A 489 -17.65 35.23 -17.20
CA ASP A 489 -17.80 34.88 -15.78
C ASP A 489 -18.73 33.68 -15.62
N PHE A 490 -18.29 32.71 -14.83
CA PHE A 490 -19.07 31.51 -14.54
C PHE A 490 -18.69 30.96 -13.16
N ALA A 491 -19.50 30.03 -12.67
CA ALA A 491 -19.14 29.18 -11.55
C ALA A 491 -19.56 27.75 -11.84
N PHE A 492 -18.85 26.80 -11.25
CA PHE A 492 -19.27 25.40 -11.26
C PHE A 492 -19.02 24.78 -9.90
N ALA A 493 -19.78 23.73 -9.58
CA ALA A 493 -19.69 23.08 -8.30
C ALA A 493 -20.14 21.62 -8.34
N THR A 494 -19.70 20.85 -7.35
CA THR A 494 -20.14 19.46 -7.10
C THR A 494 -20.06 19.17 -5.61
N SER A 495 -20.78 18.15 -5.15
CA SER A 495 -20.52 17.53 -3.85
C SER A 495 -19.62 16.31 -4.04
N CYS A 496 -18.38 16.42 -3.58
CA CYS A 496 -17.32 15.44 -3.78
C CYS A 496 -16.96 14.72 -2.47
N LYS A 497 -16.63 13.43 -2.53
CA LYS A 497 -15.97 12.72 -1.42
C LYS A 497 -14.88 11.79 -1.92
N VAL A 498 -13.85 11.59 -1.10
CA VAL A 498 -12.99 10.42 -1.23
C VAL A 498 -13.81 9.21 -0.78
N TYR A 499 -14.11 8.31 -1.72
CA TYR A 499 -14.91 7.13 -1.43
C TYR A 499 -14.02 5.99 -0.92
N ARG A 500 -12.91 5.73 -1.61
CA ARG A 500 -11.89 4.75 -1.21
C ARG A 500 -10.50 5.22 -1.57
N THR A 501 -9.54 4.94 -0.70
CA THR A 501 -8.11 5.02 -0.97
C THR A 501 -7.44 3.83 -0.31
N ILE A 502 -6.88 2.92 -1.08
CA ILE A 502 -6.28 1.69 -0.51
C ILE A 502 -5.02 1.35 -1.30
N PHE A 503 -4.00 0.81 -0.63
CA PHE A 503 -2.80 0.34 -1.32
C PHE A 503 -2.94 -1.10 -1.79
N THR A 504 -1.96 -1.57 -2.55
CA THR A 504 -1.95 -2.99 -2.94
C THR A 504 -1.77 -3.86 -1.69
N PRO A 505 -2.55 -4.93 -1.52
CA PRO A 505 -2.45 -5.80 -0.35
C PRO A 505 -1.13 -6.59 -0.25
N TRP A 506 -0.29 -6.57 -1.28
CA TRP A 506 0.94 -7.37 -1.29
C TRP A 506 2.24 -6.58 -1.11
N ALA A 507 2.17 -5.25 -1.06
CA ALA A 507 3.35 -4.40 -0.99
C ALA A 507 3.33 -3.62 0.32
N ALA A 508 3.62 -4.32 1.42
CA ALA A 508 3.60 -3.78 2.77
C ALA A 508 4.42 -2.48 2.92
N GLY A 509 5.53 -2.34 2.20
CA GLY A 509 6.34 -1.12 2.19
C GLY A 509 5.56 0.15 1.84
N TYR A 510 4.53 0.07 0.99
CA TYR A 510 3.70 1.25 0.65
C TYR A 510 2.79 1.69 1.80
N ALA A 511 2.53 0.84 2.78
CA ALA A 511 1.81 1.21 3.99
C ALA A 511 2.64 2.12 4.92
N THR A 512 3.92 2.38 4.64
CA THR A 512 4.79 3.15 5.54
C THR A 512 4.29 4.57 5.80
N GLY A 513 4.15 4.89 7.09
CA GLY A 513 3.64 6.16 7.59
C GLY A 513 2.16 6.38 7.28
N LYS A 514 1.40 5.33 6.94
CA LYS A 514 -0.02 5.44 6.58
C LYS A 514 -0.90 5.07 7.77
N THR A 515 -2.01 5.77 7.90
CA THR A 515 -3.15 5.31 8.70
C THR A 515 -4.11 4.55 7.78
N MET A 516 -4.81 3.55 8.31
CA MET A 516 -5.81 2.77 7.59
C MET A 516 -7.14 2.80 8.35
N TRP A 517 -8.25 2.77 7.63
CA TRP A 517 -9.60 2.65 8.14
C TRP A 517 -10.32 1.55 7.40
N GLY A 518 -11.04 0.70 8.11
CA GLY A 518 -11.74 -0.42 7.50
C GLY A 518 -12.57 -1.22 8.49
N ASN A 519 -13.23 -2.26 7.97
CA ASN A 519 -13.97 -3.20 8.81
C ASN A 519 -13.03 -4.28 9.30
N VAL A 520 -13.06 -4.57 10.60
CA VAL A 520 -12.24 -5.65 11.17
C VAL A 520 -12.98 -6.96 11.09
N LYS A 521 -12.28 -7.97 10.57
CA LYS A 521 -12.67 -9.37 10.65
C LYS A 521 -11.74 -10.11 11.59
N THR A 522 -12.22 -11.22 12.14
CA THR A 522 -11.49 -11.98 13.14
C THR A 522 -11.81 -13.47 13.05
N ALA A 523 -10.80 -14.29 13.31
CA ALA A 523 -10.94 -15.74 13.48
C ALA A 523 -10.05 -16.18 14.64
N ARG A 524 -10.34 -17.35 15.23
CA ARG A 524 -9.49 -17.88 16.30
C ARG A 524 -8.25 -18.52 15.70
N ALA A 525 -7.15 -18.50 16.43
CA ALA A 525 -5.94 -19.23 16.06
C ALA A 525 -6.20 -20.73 15.90
N LEU A 526 -7.15 -21.29 16.66
CA LEU A 526 -7.54 -22.71 16.55
C LEU A 526 -8.31 -23.02 15.27
N ASP A 527 -8.87 -21.99 14.62
CA ASP A 527 -9.57 -22.13 13.35
C ASP A 527 -8.59 -22.11 12.16
N ILE A 528 -7.30 -21.83 12.39
CA ILE A 528 -6.25 -21.95 11.37
C ILE A 528 -5.97 -23.42 11.10
N ILE A 529 -6.07 -23.78 9.83
CA ILE A 529 -5.80 -25.12 9.32
C ILE A 529 -4.46 -25.08 8.59
N VAL A 530 -3.43 -25.61 9.24
CA VAL A 530 -2.11 -25.80 8.63
C VAL A 530 -2.12 -27.10 7.83
N PRO A 531 -1.77 -27.09 6.53
CA PRO A 531 -1.82 -28.29 5.70
C PRO A 531 -0.99 -29.43 6.30
N PRO A 532 -1.49 -30.69 6.30
CA PRO A 532 -0.78 -31.82 6.89
C PRO A 532 0.65 -31.98 6.37
N ARG A 533 0.88 -31.72 5.07
CA ARG A 533 2.23 -31.74 4.46
C ARG A 533 3.21 -30.77 5.12
N ILE A 534 2.75 -29.58 5.51
CA ILE A 534 3.60 -28.58 6.19
C ILE A 534 3.95 -29.08 7.59
N ILE A 535 2.97 -29.64 8.30
CA ILE A 535 3.15 -30.22 9.64
C ILE A 535 4.16 -31.38 9.59
N THR A 536 4.05 -32.28 8.63
CA THR A 536 4.90 -33.49 8.58
C THR A 536 6.27 -33.24 7.96
N GLU A 537 6.38 -32.35 6.99
CA GLU A 537 7.63 -32.16 6.23
C GLU A 537 8.45 -30.98 6.73
N LYS A 538 7.80 -29.89 7.15
CA LYS A 538 8.46 -28.59 7.37
C LYS A 538 8.55 -28.14 8.82
N GLN A 539 7.53 -28.42 9.63
CA GLN A 539 7.54 -28.12 11.06
C GLN A 539 8.50 -28.97 11.92
N PRO A 540 8.88 -30.22 11.55
CA PRO A 540 9.76 -31.00 12.40
C PRO A 540 11.10 -30.28 12.63
N PRO A 541 11.48 -30.07 13.90
CA PRO A 541 12.71 -29.35 14.20
C PRO A 541 13.94 -30.19 13.81
N PRO A 542 15.09 -29.53 13.58
CA PRO A 542 16.37 -30.22 13.45
C PRO A 542 16.81 -30.84 14.80
N PRO A 543 17.87 -31.67 14.81
CA PRO A 543 18.44 -32.19 16.04
C PRO A 543 18.71 -31.09 17.08
N ASP A 544 18.34 -31.36 18.33
CA ASP A 544 18.48 -30.46 19.48
C ASP A 544 17.80 -29.09 19.28
N ASN A 545 16.74 -29.02 18.46
CA ASN A 545 16.05 -27.78 18.06
C ASN A 545 16.98 -26.69 17.49
N THR A 546 18.19 -27.07 17.04
CA THR A 546 19.23 -26.13 16.61
C THR A 546 19.44 -26.21 15.10
N TYR A 547 19.13 -25.14 14.38
CA TYR A 547 19.36 -25.01 12.95
C TYR A 547 20.84 -24.69 12.68
N LYS A 548 21.48 -25.46 11.79
CA LYS A 548 22.85 -25.20 11.34
C LYS A 548 22.83 -24.27 10.13
N ILE A 549 23.55 -23.15 10.23
CA ILE A 549 23.55 -22.12 9.19
C ILE A 549 24.97 -21.86 8.70
N ALA A 550 25.17 -21.91 7.38
CA ALA A 550 26.43 -21.54 6.76
C ALA A 550 26.36 -20.13 6.17
N TYR A 551 27.36 -19.30 6.44
CA TYR A 551 27.52 -17.99 5.80
C TYR A 551 28.59 -18.07 4.72
N ILE A 552 28.21 -17.76 3.49
CA ILE A 552 29.03 -18.00 2.30
C ILE A 552 29.17 -16.72 1.47
N ILE A 553 30.40 -16.33 1.13
CA ILE A 553 30.65 -15.26 0.15
C ILE A 553 31.10 -15.92 -1.16
N VAL A 554 30.42 -15.61 -2.25
CA VAL A 554 30.66 -16.17 -3.58
C VAL A 554 31.12 -15.06 -4.52
N ALA A 555 32.22 -15.27 -5.24
CA ALA A 555 32.76 -14.29 -6.18
C ALA A 555 33.30 -14.93 -7.45
N GLU A 556 33.48 -14.13 -8.51
CA GLU A 556 34.21 -14.60 -9.69
C GLU A 556 35.68 -14.86 -9.35
N ARG A 557 36.33 -13.92 -8.63
CA ARG A 557 37.73 -14.04 -8.23
C ARG A 557 37.88 -13.85 -6.73
N ARG A 558 38.84 -14.56 -6.13
CA ARG A 558 39.20 -14.41 -4.71
C ARG A 558 39.52 -12.95 -4.33
N SER A 559 40.17 -12.22 -5.25
CA SER A 559 40.56 -10.82 -5.06
C SER A 559 39.38 -9.86 -4.93
N ASP A 560 38.19 -10.26 -5.39
CA ASP A 560 36.99 -9.42 -5.30
C ASP A 560 36.41 -9.44 -3.86
N ILE A 561 36.78 -10.45 -3.06
CA ILE A 561 36.35 -10.57 -1.67
C ILE A 561 37.34 -9.85 -0.76
N THR A 562 36.90 -8.72 -0.19
CA THR A 562 37.72 -7.90 0.70
C THR A 562 37.61 -8.37 2.16
N GLU A 563 38.65 -8.07 2.96
CA GLU A 563 38.65 -8.34 4.40
C GLU A 563 37.49 -7.63 5.12
N ALA A 564 37.17 -6.39 4.72
CA ALA A 564 36.05 -5.64 5.27
C ALA A 564 34.71 -6.36 5.03
N MET A 565 34.50 -6.95 3.85
CA MET A 565 33.28 -7.73 3.57
C MET A 565 33.19 -8.96 4.46
N ILE A 566 34.28 -9.70 4.63
CA ILE A 566 34.34 -10.89 5.50
C ILE A 566 33.98 -10.51 6.94
N GLN A 567 34.58 -9.43 7.47
CA GLN A 567 34.32 -8.95 8.82
C GLN A 567 32.86 -8.54 9.02
N ARG A 568 32.26 -7.82 8.06
CA ARG A 568 30.85 -7.41 8.13
C ARG A 568 29.90 -8.60 8.12
N VAL A 569 30.16 -9.59 7.26
CA VAL A 569 29.38 -10.83 7.21
C VAL A 569 29.52 -11.63 8.52
N ASP A 570 30.72 -11.69 9.13
CA ASP A 570 30.89 -12.34 10.44
C ASP A 570 30.17 -11.61 11.57
N ILE A 571 30.13 -10.27 11.55
CA ILE A 571 29.35 -9.47 12.51
C ILE A 571 27.85 -9.80 12.35
N ILE A 572 27.32 -9.79 11.13
CA ILE A 572 25.92 -10.14 10.85
C ILE A 572 25.62 -11.56 11.35
N ARG A 573 26.49 -12.52 11.05
CA ARG A 573 26.38 -13.91 11.49
C ARG A 573 26.25 -14.04 13.00
N ARG A 574 27.04 -13.29 13.77
CA ARG A 574 27.00 -13.32 15.24
C ARG A 574 25.70 -12.73 15.79
N TYR A 575 25.17 -11.67 15.18
CA TYR A 575 23.86 -11.15 15.56
C TYR A 575 22.73 -12.11 15.18
N TRP A 576 22.87 -12.84 14.07
CA TRP A 576 21.85 -13.78 13.60
C TRP A 576 21.50 -14.84 14.63
N ASP A 577 22.49 -15.45 15.28
CA ASP A 577 22.22 -16.53 16.24
C ASP A 577 21.27 -16.05 17.36
N SER A 578 21.57 -14.88 17.94
CA SER A 578 20.71 -14.22 18.92
C SER A 578 19.38 -13.73 18.35
N ALA A 579 19.38 -13.21 17.11
CA ALA A 579 18.18 -12.70 16.47
C ALA A 579 17.16 -13.80 16.19
N PHE A 580 17.60 -14.95 15.68
CA PHE A 580 16.74 -16.09 15.38
C PHE A 580 16.16 -16.72 16.64
N GLU A 581 16.98 -16.87 17.69
CA GLU A 581 16.53 -17.36 18.99
C GLU A 581 15.47 -16.43 19.59
N ALA A 582 15.73 -15.12 19.60
CA ALA A 582 14.77 -14.13 20.09
C ALA A 582 13.48 -14.10 19.24
N ALA A 583 13.60 -14.15 17.91
CA ALA A 583 12.46 -14.16 16.99
C ALA A 583 11.59 -15.42 17.11
N THR A 584 12.15 -16.53 17.60
CA THR A 584 11.44 -17.80 17.81
C THR A 584 11.13 -18.06 19.29
N VAL A 585 11.06 -16.99 20.09
CA VAL A 585 10.72 -17.01 21.53
C VAL A 585 11.53 -18.04 22.32
N GLU A 586 12.82 -18.16 21.98
CA GLU A 586 13.80 -19.06 22.62
C GLU A 586 13.45 -20.55 22.52
N ARG A 587 12.54 -20.94 21.63
CA ARG A 587 12.12 -22.34 21.40
C ARG A 587 12.86 -23.01 20.25
N ARG A 588 13.49 -22.22 19.37
CA ARG A 588 14.37 -22.70 18.30
C ARG A 588 15.68 -21.95 18.38
N HIS A 589 16.77 -22.66 18.13
CA HIS A 589 18.10 -22.10 18.19
C HIS A 589 18.74 -22.12 16.81
N SER A 590 19.76 -21.30 16.61
CA SER A 590 20.62 -21.44 15.46
C SER A 590 22.08 -21.48 15.88
N ASN A 591 22.86 -22.18 15.07
CA ASN A 591 24.30 -22.29 15.24
C ASN A 591 24.94 -22.04 13.87
N SER A 592 25.52 -20.85 13.76
CA SER A 592 26.17 -20.37 12.55
C SER A 592 27.68 -20.69 12.48
N MET A 593 28.21 -21.53 13.38
CA MET A 593 29.61 -21.95 13.34
C MET A 593 29.81 -23.10 12.34
N LEU A 594 30.86 -22.97 11.50
CA LEU A 594 31.24 -23.94 10.45
C LEU A 594 32.02 -25.16 10.96
#